data_AF-A0A9D1B4P4-F1
#
_entry.id   AF-A0A9D1B4P4-F1
#
_cell.length_a   1.000
_cell.length_b   1.000
_cell.length_c   1.000
_cell.angle_alpha   90.00
_cell.angle_beta   90.00
_cell.angle_gamma   90.00
#
_symmetry.space_group_name_H-M   'P 1'
#
loop_
_entity.id
_entity.type
_entity.pdbx_description
1 polymer ?
#
loop_
_entity_poly.entity_id
_entity_poly.type
_entity_poly.pdbx_seq_one_letter_code
_entity_poly.pdbx_strand_id
1 'polypeptide(L)' 'MAGRRPLPTRLLLGLRYRKYVYNLSDATVGQCWMANPSWQYFCRKVFCQPRLPCDPSPLTRYRKHLDEAGVEELLA' A
#
# COMPACT_ATOMS: atom_id res chain seq x y z
N MET A 1 0.02 -19.70 -16.57
CA MET A 1 0.62 -18.54 -15.87
C MET A 1 -0.46 -17.51 -15.61
N ALA A 2 -1.08 -17.51 -14.42
CA ALA A 2 -2.13 -16.55 -14.11
C ALA A 2 -1.48 -15.19 -13.79
N GLY A 3 -1.63 -14.22 -14.68
CA GLY A 3 -1.16 -12.85 -14.48
C GLY A 3 -1.77 -12.25 -13.22
N ARG A 4 -0.93 -11.87 -12.26
CA ARG A 4 -1.35 -11.21 -11.01
C ARG A 4 -1.97 -9.87 -11.42
N ARG A 5 -3.27 -9.66 -11.15
CA ARG A 5 -3.92 -8.37 -11.44
C ARG A 5 -3.14 -7.24 -10.76
N PRO A 6 -2.90 -6.11 -11.44
CA PRO A 6 -2.25 -4.97 -10.84
C PRO A 6 -3.05 -4.53 -9.61
N LEU A 7 -2.33 -4.23 -8.53
CA LEU A 7 -2.96 -3.74 -7.30
C LEU A 7 -3.59 -2.36 -7.57
N PRO A 8 -4.71 -2.02 -6.91
CA PRO A 8 -5.32 -0.70 -7.08
C PRO A 8 -4.34 0.42 -6.68
N THR A 9 -4.17 1.45 -7.52
CA THR A 9 -3.24 2.57 -7.27
C THR A 9 -3.45 3.19 -5.89
N ARG A 10 -4.70 3.45 -5.49
CA ARG A 10 -5.03 4.05 -4.19
C ARG A 10 -4.66 3.18 -2.98
N LEU A 11 -4.65 1.85 -3.13
CA LEU A 11 -4.14 0.95 -2.09
C LEU A 11 -2.63 1.14 -1.93
N LEU A 12 -1.90 1.19 -3.04
CA LEU A 12 -0.44 1.29 -3.02
C LEU A 12 0.02 2.65 -2.50
N LEU A 13 -0.64 3.73 -2.92
CA LEU A 13 -0.40 5.07 -2.41
C LEU A 13 -0.68 5.16 -0.91
N GLY A 14 -1.79 4.59 -0.43
CA GLY A 14 -2.10 4.60 1.00
C GLY A 14 -1.10 3.82 1.86
N LEU A 15 -0.61 2.68 1.39
CA LEU A 15 0.43 1.93 2.07
C LEU A 15 1.77 2.69 2.06
N ARG A 16 2.12 3.36 0.96
CA ARG A 16 3.36 4.15 0.82
C ARG A 16 3.34 5.43 1.67
N TYR A 17 2.24 6.17 1.65
CA TYR A 17 2.03 7.35 2.47
C TYR A 17 2.23 7.03 3.95
N ARG A 18 1.59 5.96 4.42
CA ARG A 18 1.70 5.53 5.83
C ARG A 18 3.12 5.07 6.17
N LYS A 19 3.79 4.39 5.25
CA LYS A 19 5.21 4.02 5.41
C LYS A 19 6.08 5.25 5.64
N TYR A 20 5.90 6.29 4.83
CA TYR A 20 6.70 7.51 4.86
C TYR A 20 6.40 8.35 6.10
N VAL A 21 5.14 8.71 6.34
CA VAL A 21 4.73 9.60 7.45
C VAL A 21 5.05 9.03 8.82
N TYR A 22 4.96 7.70 8.99
CA TYR A 22 5.20 7.03 10.27
C TYR A 22 6.54 6.26 10.31
N ASN A 23 7.40 6.41 9.29
CA ASN A 23 8.68 5.71 9.16
C ASN A 23 8.59 4.18 9.46
N LEU A 24 7.56 3.52 8.92
CA LEU A 24 7.26 2.13 9.22
C LEU A 24 8.03 1.16 8.30
N SER A 25 8.27 -0.06 8.78
CA SER A 25 8.74 -1.17 7.94
C SER A 25 7.59 -1.72 7.06
N ASP A 26 7.92 -2.41 5.96
CA ASP A 26 6.89 -3.01 5.08
C ASP A 26 6.00 -4.03 5.82
N ALA A 27 6.57 -4.77 6.78
CA ALA A 27 5.82 -5.71 7.62
C ALA A 27 4.86 -4.95 8.57
N THR A 28 5.34 -3.88 9.20
CA THR A 28 4.56 -3.07 10.13
C THR A 28 3.43 -2.33 9.43
N VAL A 29 3.66 -1.80 8.22
CA VAL A 29 2.61 -1.17 7.40
C VAL A 29 1.44 -2.12 7.15
N GLY A 30 1.73 -3.38 6.80
CA GLY A 30 0.72 -4.41 6.57
C GLY A 30 -0.10 -4.68 7.84
N GLN A 31 0.56 -4.88 8.98
CA GLN A 31 -0.09 -5.10 10.28
C GLN A 31 -0.98 -3.93 10.68
N CYS A 32 -0.46 -2.71 10.58
CA CYS A 32 -1.19 -1.50 10.89
C CYS A 32 -2.38 -1.27 9.95
N TRP A 33 -2.30 -1.68 8.68
CA TRP A 33 -3.44 -1.61 7.75
C TRP A 33 -4.56 -2.58 8.15
N MET A 34 -4.22 -3.80 8.55
CA MET A 34 -5.20 -4.80 9.02
C MET A 34 -5.88 -4.35 10.32
N ALA A 35 -5.12 -3.76 11.24
CA ALA A 35 -5.64 -3.31 12.54
C ALA A 35 -6.52 -2.05 12.48
N ASN A 36 -6.53 -1.31 11.37
CA ASN A 36 -7.21 0.00 11.31
C ASN A 36 -8.24 0.08 10.16
N PRO A 37 -9.54 -0.09 10.45
CA PRO A 37 -10.63 0.04 9.47
C PRO A 37 -10.61 1.33 8.64
N SER A 38 -10.34 2.48 9.28
CA SER A 38 -10.29 3.79 8.62
C SER A 38 -9.25 3.83 7.50
N TRP A 39 -8.12 3.16 7.70
CA TRP A 39 -7.05 3.06 6.69
C TRP A 39 -7.43 2.16 5.52
N GLN A 40 -8.23 1.12 5.77
CA GLN A 40 -8.76 0.28 4.70
C GLN A 40 -9.77 1.06 3.85
N TYR A 41 -10.63 1.86 4.49
CA TYR A 41 -11.54 2.77 3.80
C TYR A 41 -10.80 3.81 2.95
N PHE A 42 -9.73 4.40 3.50
CA PHE A 42 -8.82 5.26 2.74
C PHE A 42 -8.31 4.54 1.48
N CYS A 43 -8.00 3.24 1.56
CA CYS A 43 -7.58 2.41 0.42
C CYS A 43 -8.72 1.90 -0.49
N ARG A 44 -9.92 2.50 -0.44
CA ARG A 44 -11.16 2.08 -1.15
C ARG A 44 -11.67 0.68 -0.78
N LYS A 45 -11.42 0.21 0.45
CA LYS A 45 -12.09 -1.00 0.94
C LYS A 45 -13.42 -0.62 1.58
N VAL A 46 -14.48 -1.27 1.11
CA VAL A 46 -15.83 -1.12 1.64
C VAL A 46 -16.02 -2.00 2.88
N PHE A 47 -15.29 -3.11 2.96
CA PHE A 47 -15.32 -4.05 4.08
C PHE A 47 -13.93 -4.21 4.69
N CYS A 48 -13.87 -4.30 6.02
CA CYS A 48 -12.67 -4.64 6.76
C CYS A 48 -12.15 -6.02 6.32
N GLN A 49 -10.96 -6.03 5.75
CA GLN A 49 -10.21 -7.20 5.38
C GLN A 49 -9.27 -7.58 6.53
N PRO A 50 -9.30 -8.84 6.99
CA PRO A 50 -8.40 -9.31 8.04
C PRO A 50 -6.98 -9.58 7.50
N ARG A 51 -6.77 -9.51 6.19
CA ARG A 51 -5.47 -9.73 5.53
C ARG A 51 -5.20 -8.67 4.47
N LEU A 52 -3.92 -8.37 4.27
CA LEU A 52 -3.49 -7.55 3.15
C LEU A 52 -3.86 -8.27 1.82
N PRO A 53 -4.44 -7.58 0.82
CA PRO A 53 -4.83 -8.18 -0.45
C PRO A 53 -3.63 -8.59 -1.34
N CYS A 54 -2.41 -8.30 -0.89
CA CYS A 54 -1.15 -8.68 -1.49
C CYS A 54 -0.22 -9.20 -0.40
N ASP A 55 0.84 -9.92 -0.78
CA ASP A 55 1.98 -10.10 0.11
C ASP A 55 2.50 -8.72 0.58
N PRO A 56 3.30 -8.64 1.65
CA PRO A 56 4.01 -7.41 2.04
C PRO A 56 5.21 -7.08 1.12
N SER A 57 5.74 -8.07 0.38
CA SER A 57 6.81 -7.94 -0.62
C SER A 57 6.57 -7.01 -1.86
N PRO A 58 5.35 -6.73 -2.34
CA PRO A 58 5.10 -5.91 -3.52
C PRO A 58 5.32 -4.40 -3.30
N LEU A 59 5.50 -3.90 -2.08
CA LEU A 59 5.88 -2.49 -1.87
C LEU A 59 7.28 -2.20 -2.45
N THR A 60 8.18 -3.18 -2.40
CA THR A 60 9.52 -3.09 -3.01
C THR A 60 9.47 -3.25 -4.54
N ARG A 61 8.56 -4.08 -5.08
CA ARG A 61 8.37 -4.22 -6.54
C ARG A 61 7.61 -3.05 -7.15
N TYR A 62 6.69 -2.42 -6.43
CA TYR A 62 5.92 -1.28 -6.92
C TYR A 62 6.79 -0.01 -7.08
N ARG A 63 7.88 0.12 -6.32
CA ARG A 63 8.95 1.12 -6.60
C ARG A 63 9.56 1.00 -8.00
N LYS A 64 9.52 -0.17 -8.64
CA LYS A 64 10.02 -0.31 -10.02
C LYS A 64 9.01 0.18 -11.06
N HIS A 65 7.75 0.39 -10.67
CA HIS A 65 6.68 0.86 -11.55
C HIS A 65 6.39 2.36 -11.43
N LEU A 66 6.69 2.97 -10.28
CA LEU A 66 6.72 4.41 -10.11
C LEU A 66 8.18 4.81 -9.96
N ASP A 67 8.71 5.46 -10.99
CA ASP A 67 10.03 6.09 -10.91
C ASP A 67 10.08 7.03 -9.69
N GLU A 68 11.27 7.29 -9.13
CA GLU A 68 11.38 8.05 -7.86
C GLU A 68 10.67 9.41 -7.92
N ALA A 69 10.62 10.02 -9.11
CA ALA A 69 9.90 11.25 -9.40
C ALA A 69 8.37 11.17 -9.14
N GLY A 70 7.73 10.06 -9.50
CA GLY A 70 6.27 9.89 -9.32
C GLY A 70 5.85 9.66 -7.87
N VAL A 71 6.79 9.34 -6.99
CA VAL A 71 6.55 9.22 -5.54
C VAL A 71 6.67 10.57 -4.85
N GLU A 72 7.58 11.44 -5.30
CA GLU A 72 7.76 12.79 -4.74
C GLU A 72 6.64 13.75 -5.18
N GLU A 73 6.19 13.68 -6.43
CA GLU A 73 5.10 14.53 -6.95
C GLU A 73 3.73 14.25 -6.30
N LEU A 74 3.58 13.09 -5.66
CA LEU A 74 2.38 12.69 -4.93
C LEU A 74 2.38 13.15 -3.45
N LEU A 75 3.52 13.64 -2.96
CA LEU A 75 3.74 14.15 -1.62
C LEU A 75 4.03 15.66 -1.59
N ALA A 76 4.13 16.30 -2.76
CA ALA A 76 4.17 17.75 -2.95
C ALA A 76 2.76 18.35 -2.94
#